data_AF-A0A6B3HCA1-F1
#
_entry.id   AF-A0A6B3HCA1-F1
#
_cell.length_a   1.000
_cell.length_b   1.000
_cell.length_c   1.000
_cell.angle_alpha   90.00
_cell.angle_beta   90.00
_cell.angle_gamma   90.00
#
_symmetry.space_group_name_H-M   'P 1'
#
loop_
_entity.id
_entity.type
_entity.pdbx_description
1 polymer ?
#
loop_
_entity_poly.entity_id
_entity_poly.type
_entity_poly.pdbx_seq_one_letter_code
_entity_poly.pdbx_strand_id
1 'polypeptide(L)'
;HSVGIGAPGLIDPGTGELRDSSGLPAWHRGLVRELQRRLPATVLVENETNLAAVAEHREGAAHDRETFVLLWLGQGIGAAVMLDGKLRQGASGG
;
A
#
# COMPACT_ATOMS: atom_id res chain seq x y z
N HIS A 1 -5.81 3.40 -18.53
CA HIS A 1 -4.51 3.63 -17.87
C HIS A 1 -4.72 3.70 -16.37
N SER A 2 -3.73 3.31 -15.57
CA SER A 2 -3.82 3.31 -14.11
C SER A 2 -2.60 3.98 -13.49
N VAL A 3 -2.79 4.59 -12.33
CA VAL A 3 -1.72 5.16 -11.50
C VAL A 3 -1.78 4.49 -10.14
N GLY A 4 -0.69 3.85 -9.73
CA GLY A 4 -0.54 3.26 -8.40
C GLY A 4 0.28 4.17 -7.50
N ILE A 5 -0.13 4.31 -6.24
CA ILE A 5 0.54 5.13 -5.25
C ILE A 5 0.82 4.26 -4.03
N GLY A 6 2.09 4.16 -3.64
CA GLY A 6 2.51 3.65 -2.35
C GLY A 6 2.62 4.78 -1.35
N ALA A 7 1.98 4.64 -0.19
CA ALA A 7 2.02 5.65 0.85
C ALA A 7 2.29 5.08 2.25
N PRO A 8 2.87 5.87 3.16
CA PRO A 8 2.99 5.49 4.56
C PRO A 8 1.63 5.53 5.25
N GLY A 9 1.38 4.58 6.14
CA GLY A 9 0.17 4.50 6.95
C GLY A 9 -0.90 3.55 6.40
N LEU A 10 -2.11 3.64 6.95
CA LEU A 10 -3.21 2.73 6.65
C LEU A 10 -4.11 3.32 5.56
N ILE A 11 -4.61 2.48 4.67
CA ILE A 11 -5.65 2.86 3.71
C ILE A 11 -7.00 2.56 4.33
N ASP A 12 -7.92 3.51 4.32
CA ASP A 12 -9.27 3.25 4.79
C ASP A 12 -10.02 2.37 3.78
N PRO A 13 -10.47 1.16 4.14
CA PRO A 13 -11.09 0.24 3.20
C PRO A 13 -12.49 0.69 2.75
N GLY A 14 -13.15 1.60 3.49
CA GLY A 14 -14.46 2.12 3.12
C GLY A 14 -14.38 3.27 2.11
N THR A 15 -13.34 4.10 2.20
CA THR A 15 -13.19 5.29 1.36
C THR A 15 -12.11 5.18 0.28
N GLY A 16 -11.14 4.28 0.46
CA GLY A 16 -9.95 4.19 -0.39
C GLY A 16 -8.96 5.36 -0.20
N GLU A 17 -9.15 6.19 0.83
CA GLU A 17 -8.25 7.30 1.16
C GLU A 17 -7.20 6.89 2.19
N LEU A 18 -6.09 7.63 2.26
CA LEU A 18 -5.14 7.48 3.35
C LEU A 18 -5.79 7.91 4.66
N ARG A 19 -5.64 7.09 5.70
CA ARG A 19 -5.95 7.48 7.07
C ARG A 19 -4.91 8.45 7.61
N ASP A 20 -5.28 9.09 8.71
CA ASP A 20 -4.37 9.95 9.46
C ASP A 20 -3.08 9.22 9.84
N SER A 21 -1.98 9.71 9.28
CA SER A 21 -0.63 9.24 9.53
C SER A 21 0.21 10.38 10.07
N SER A 22 0.95 10.13 11.15
CA SER A 22 1.89 11.12 11.69
C SER A 22 2.99 11.38 10.66
N GLY A 23 3.26 12.66 10.39
CA GLY A 23 4.29 13.10 9.46
C GLY A 23 3.81 13.37 8.02
N LEU A 24 2.55 13.10 7.69
CA LEU A 24 1.96 13.55 6.42
C LEU A 24 1.32 14.95 6.55
N PRO A 25 1.48 15.83 5.55
CA PRO A 25 0.75 17.09 5.50
C PRO A 25 -0.76 16.88 5.46
N ALA A 26 -1.55 17.81 6.01
CA ALA A 26 -3.01 17.68 6.11
C ALA A 26 -3.74 17.44 4.77
N TRP A 27 -3.15 17.89 3.65
CA TRP A 27 -3.73 17.70 2.31
C TRP A 27 -3.78 16.24 1.86
N HIS A 28 -3.07 15.32 2.53
CA HIS A 28 -3.14 13.89 2.18
C HIS A 28 -4.56 13.34 2.27
N ARG A 29 -5.40 13.93 3.15
CA ARG A 29 -6.83 13.64 3.27
C ARG A 29 -7.54 14.13 2.00
N GLY A 30 -7.85 13.23 1.07
CA GLY A 30 -8.48 13.56 -0.21
C GLY A 30 -7.52 13.59 -1.40
N LEU A 31 -6.25 13.19 -1.21
CA LEU A 31 -5.28 13.08 -2.30
C LEU A 31 -5.80 12.15 -3.41
N VAL A 32 -6.35 11.00 -3.02
CA VAL A 32 -6.79 9.98 -3.99
C VAL A 32 -7.94 10.54 -4.82
N ARG A 33 -8.95 11.10 -4.16
CA ARG A 33 -10.07 11.78 -4.83
C ARG A 33 -9.61 12.89 -5.78
N GLU A 34 -8.66 13.72 -5.36
CA GLU A 34 -8.20 14.83 -6.19
C GLU A 34 -7.42 14.35 -7.43
N LEU A 35 -6.61 13.30 -7.29
CA LEU A 35 -5.92 12.68 -8.42
C LEU A 35 -6.91 12.01 -9.38
N GLN A 36 -7.92 11.32 -8.87
CA GLN A 36 -8.98 10.73 -9.69
C GLN A 36 -9.74 11.79 -10.50
N ARG A 37 -9.94 12.99 -9.94
CA ARG A 37 -10.60 14.10 -10.64
C ARG A 37 -9.74 14.70 -11.76
N ARG A 38 -8.41 14.70 -11.60
CA ARG A 38 -7.47 15.36 -12.52
C ARG A 38 -6.90 14.45 -13.59
N LEU A 39 -6.81 13.14 -13.32
CA LEU A 39 -6.18 12.18 -14.21
C LEU A 39 -7.24 11.35 -14.95
N PRO A 40 -7.12 11.15 -16.27
CA PRO A 40 -7.95 10.21 -17.02
C PRO A 40 -7.49 8.77 -16.78
N ALA A 41 -7.35 8.36 -15.52
CA ALA A 41 -6.82 7.07 -15.10
C ALA A 41 -7.44 6.59 -13.80
N THR A 42 -7.46 5.26 -13.61
CA THR A 42 -7.81 4.67 -12.31
C THR A 42 -6.66 4.91 -11.34
N VAL A 43 -6.92 5.61 -10.23
CA VAL A 43 -5.95 5.81 -9.15
C VAL A 43 -6.15 4.73 -8.10
N LEU A 44 -5.10 3.98 -7.83
CA LEU A 44 -5.02 2.96 -6.80
C LEU A 44 -4.04 3.43 -5.73
N VAL A 45 -4.40 3.25 -4.47
CA VAL A 45 -3.55 3.58 -3.32
C VAL A 45 -3.36 2.33 -2.47
N GLU A 46 -2.16 2.14 -1.96
CA GLU A 46 -1.81 1.01 -1.10
C GLU A 46 -0.71 1.44 -0.11
N ASN A 47 -0.63 0.72 1.00
CA ASN A 47 0.46 0.84 1.94
C ASN A 47 1.80 0.49 1.28
N GLU A 48 2.84 1.29 1.54
CA GLU A 48 4.17 1.10 0.94
C GLU A 48 4.84 -0.25 1.29
N THR A 49 4.61 -0.76 2.51
CA THR A 49 5.14 -2.06 2.95
C THR A 49 4.43 -3.20 2.21
N ASN A 50 3.12 -3.08 2.00
CA ASN A 50 2.34 -4.01 1.19
C ASN A 50 2.81 -4.03 -0.27
N LEU A 51 3.01 -2.86 -0.87
CA LEU A 51 3.53 -2.78 -2.24
C LEU A 51 4.94 -3.35 -2.36
N ALA A 52 5.80 -3.18 -1.36
CA ALA A 52 7.10 -3.84 -1.33
C ALA A 52 6.95 -5.36 -1.32
N ALA A 53 6.04 -5.93 -0.52
CA ALA A 53 5.81 -7.37 -0.56
C ALA A 53 5.31 -7.84 -1.93
N VAL A 54 4.44 -7.07 -2.59
CA VAL A 54 4.01 -7.37 -3.97
C VAL A 54 5.18 -7.32 -4.95
N ALA A 55 6.08 -6.34 -4.82
CA ALA A 55 7.27 -6.24 -5.67
C ALA A 55 8.23 -7.42 -5.45
N GLU A 56 8.51 -7.76 -4.19
CA GLU A 56 9.37 -8.89 -3.84
C GLU A 56 8.82 -10.23 -4.33
N HIS A 57 7.49 -10.40 -4.31
CA HIS A 57 6.82 -11.59 -4.82
C HIS A 57 6.76 -11.66 -6.35
N ARG A 58 6.81 -10.53 -7.05
CA ARG A 58 6.73 -10.53 -8.52
C ARG A 58 8.10 -10.72 -9.15
N GLU A 59 9.08 -9.98 -8.65
CA GLU A 59 10.38 -9.82 -9.32
C GLU A 59 11.57 -9.78 -8.35
N GLY A 60 11.33 -9.80 -7.04
CA GLY A 60 12.39 -9.73 -6.03
C GLY A 60 12.73 -11.07 -5.39
N ALA A 61 13.22 -11.02 -4.15
CA ALA A 61 13.76 -12.15 -3.42
C ALA A 61 12.73 -13.23 -3.07
N ALA A 62 11.44 -12.93 -3.19
CA ALA A 62 10.33 -13.84 -2.90
C ALA A 62 9.58 -14.31 -4.16
N HIS A 63 10.16 -14.16 -5.36
CA HIS A 63 9.46 -14.44 -6.63
C HIS A 63 9.00 -15.90 -6.80
N ASP A 64 9.55 -16.85 -6.03
CA ASP A 64 9.21 -18.27 -6.03
C ASP A 64 8.48 -18.70 -4.75
N ARG A 65 8.02 -17.74 -3.92
CA ARG A 65 7.41 -18.00 -2.61
C ARG A 65 5.97 -17.54 -2.54
N GLU A 66 5.04 -18.48 -2.47
CA GLU A 66 3.62 -18.15 -2.29
C GLU A 66 3.27 -17.65 -0.88
N THR A 67 4.09 -17.98 0.13
CA THR A 67 3.84 -17.59 1.52
C THR A 67 5.12 -17.05 2.15
N PHE A 68 5.07 -15.80 2.61
CA PHE A 68 6.17 -15.14 3.30
C PHE A 68 5.69 -13.92 4.11
N VAL A 69 6.57 -13.43 4.97
CA VAL A 69 6.42 -12.14 5.63
C VAL A 69 7.56 -11.24 5.18
N LEU A 70 7.23 -10.03 4.74
CA LEU A 70 8.22 -8.98 4.55
C LEU A 70 8.28 -8.15 5.83
N LEU A 71 9.48 -7.96 6.38
CA LEU A 71 9.74 -7.03 7.48
C LEU A 71 10.50 -5.83 6.93
N TRP A 72 9.89 -4.65 7.04
CA TRP A 72 10.52 -3.39 6.69
C TRP A 72 11.15 -2.78 7.93
N LEU A 73 12.47 -2.72 7.98
CA LEU A 73 13.24 -2.19 9.10
C LEU A 73 14.03 -0.96 8.63
N GLY A 74 13.48 0.24 8.83
CA GLY A 74 14.08 1.50 8.41
C GLY A 74 13.80 2.63 9.40
N GLN A 75 13.43 3.81 8.89
CA GLN A 75 12.98 4.94 9.73
C GLN A 75 11.70 4.59 10.54
N GLY A 76 10.90 3.67 10.02
CA GLY A 76 9.80 3.01 10.73
C GLY A 76 9.93 1.49 10.64
N ILE A 77 9.04 0.80 11.34
CA ILE A 77 8.87 -0.65 11.27
C ILE A 77 7.55 -0.94 10.58
N GLY A 78 7.59 -1.77 9.54
CA GLY A 78 6.41 -2.27 8.84
C GLY A 78 6.51 -3.78 8.66
N ALA A 79 5.36 -4.43 8.48
CA ALA A 79 5.31 -5.82 8.05
C ALA A 79 4.18 -6.03 7.05
N ALA A 80 4.39 -6.91 6.09
CA ALA A 80 3.36 -7.35 5.15
C ALA A 80 3.35 -8.88 5.06
N VAL A 81 2.16 -9.46 4.94
CA VAL A 81 1.96 -10.92 4.94
C VAL A 81 1.41 -11.35 3.59
N MET A 82 2.13 -12.25 2.93
CA MET A 82 1.68 -12.98 1.74
C MET A 82 1.30 -14.40 2.16
N LEU A 83 0.08 -14.84 1.85
CA LEU A 83 -0.36 -16.23 2.04
C LEU A 83 -1.03 -16.73 0.76
N ASP A 84 -0.61 -17.88 0.26
CA ASP A 84 -1.15 -18.53 -0.95
C ASP A 84 -1.10 -17.60 -2.18
N GLY A 85 0.02 -16.89 -2.35
CA GLY A 85 0.24 -15.92 -3.43
C GLY A 85 -0.60 -14.65 -3.33
N LYS A 86 -1.25 -14.41 -2.18
CA LYS A 86 -2.14 -13.26 -1.96
C LYS A 86 -1.72 -12.43 -0.76
N LEU A 87 -1.60 -11.13 -0.99
CA LEU A 87 -1.37 -10.14 0.05
C LEU A 87 -2.57 -10.11 1.01
N ARG A 88 -2.29 -10.02 2.31
CA ARG A 88 -3.31 -9.91 3.36
C ARG A 88 -3.33 -8.49 3.93
N GLN A 89 -4.26 -7.67 3.43
CA GLN A 89 -4.40 -6.23 3.75
C GLN A 89 -4.99 -5.90 5.14
N GLY A 90 -4.95 -6.86 6.08
CA GLY A 90 -5.42 -6.67 7.45
C GLY A 90 -6.91 -6.30 7.57
N ALA A 91 -7.47 -6.35 8.78
CA ALA A 91 -8.86 -5.90 8.99
C ALA A 91 -9.00 -4.36 8.99
N SER A 92 -7.89 -3.66 9.20
CA SER A 92 -7.82 -2.21 9.32
C SER A 92 -7.22 -1.52 8.11
N GLY A 93 -6.96 -2.23 7.00
CA GLY A 93 -6.38 -1.67 5.77
C GLY A 93 -4.87 -1.46 5.83
N GLY A 94 -4.17 -2.39 6.49
CA GLY A 94 -2.72 -2.44 6.62
C GLY A 94 -2.21 -3.80 6.20
#